data_AF-A0A1Q7XB38-F1
#
_entry.id   AF-A0A1Q7XB38-F1
#
_cell.length_a   1.000
_cell.length_b   1.000
_cell.length_c   1.000
_cell.angle_alpha   90.00
_cell.angle_beta   90.00
_cell.angle_gamma   90.00
#
_symmetry.space_group_name_H-M   'P 1'
#
loop_
_entity.id
_entity.type
_entity.pdbx_description
1 polymer ?
#
loop_
_entity_poly.entity_id
_entity_poly.type
_entity_poly.pdbx_seq_one_letter_code
_entity_poly.pdbx_strand_id
1 'polypeptide(L)'
;MFSVKSFFVTGTDTGVGKTVITAALAMCFRKRGIDVGVMKPIASGIPKKTGFKSSDVSLLCEAAGITDREEMINPVFLPIPASPYDATKILNLPIDVPMIFEKFQNLIKIHQMLLIEGIGGIMTPITRNFFVADMIKA
;
A
#
# COMPACT_ATOMS: atom_id res chain seq x y z
N MET A 1 -4.52 -23.66 13.45
CA MET A 1 -4.81 -22.24 13.73
C MET A 1 -4.68 -21.50 12.42
N PHE A 2 -5.75 -20.90 11.88
CA PHE A 2 -5.65 -20.06 10.69
C PHE A 2 -4.80 -18.84 11.08
N SER A 3 -3.51 -18.86 10.75
CA SER A 3 -2.64 -17.71 10.99
C SER A 3 -2.98 -16.67 9.93
N VAL A 4 -3.75 -15.65 10.31
CA VAL A 4 -3.97 -14.49 9.45
C VAL A 4 -2.61 -13.84 9.23
N LYS A 5 -2.09 -13.94 8.01
CA LYS A 5 -0.77 -13.41 7.63
C LYS A 5 -0.80 -11.96 7.16
N SER A 6 -1.97 -11.38 6.95
CA SER A 6 -2.08 -10.01 6.44
C SER A 6 -3.34 -9.29 6.91
N PHE A 7 -3.25 -7.96 7.04
CA PHE A 7 -4.39 -7.08 7.30
C PHE A 7 -4.42 -5.93 6.29
N PHE A 8 -5.61 -5.63 5.76
CA PHE A 8 -5.82 -4.50 4.87
C PHE A 8 -6.44 -3.32 5.64
N VAL A 9 -5.79 -2.16 5.59
CA VAL A 9 -6.24 -0.90 6.15
C VAL A 9 -6.89 -0.07 5.03
N THR A 10 -8.21 -0.01 5.04
CA THR A 10 -9.02 0.80 4.11
C THR A 10 -9.55 2.06 4.81
N GLY A 11 -10.33 2.88 4.11
CA GLY A 11 -10.93 4.08 4.65
C GLY A 11 -12.19 4.49 3.89
N THR A 12 -12.91 5.45 4.45
CA THR A 12 -14.08 6.06 3.80
C THR A 12 -13.67 7.02 2.69
N ASP A 13 -12.52 7.68 2.83
CA ASP A 13 -11.96 8.61 1.83
C ASP A 13 -10.44 8.80 2.01
N THR A 14 -9.86 9.71 1.22
CA THR A 14 -8.51 10.26 1.38
C THR A 14 -8.43 11.13 2.65
N GLY A 15 -7.26 11.19 3.30
CA GLY A 15 -7.04 12.08 4.45
C GLY A 15 -7.66 11.63 5.78
N VAL A 16 -8.41 10.53 5.81
CA VAL A 16 -9.09 10.02 7.03
C VAL A 16 -8.14 9.39 8.07
N GLY A 17 -6.82 9.43 7.84
CA GLY A 17 -5.82 8.94 8.80
C GLY A 17 -5.31 7.51 8.57
N LYS A 18 -5.57 6.89 7.41
CA LYS A 18 -5.08 5.53 7.08
C LYS A 18 -3.58 5.35 7.38
N THR A 19 -2.72 6.23 6.86
CA THR A 19 -1.27 6.17 7.07
C THR A 19 -0.88 6.16 8.54
N VAL A 20 -1.51 7.03 9.34
CA VAL A 20 -1.23 7.13 10.77
C VAL A 20 -1.62 5.84 11.49
N ILE A 21 -2.80 5.28 11.17
CA ILE A 21 -3.27 4.03 11.76
C ILE A 21 -2.40 2.84 11.34
N THR A 22 -2.08 2.71 10.05
CA THR A 22 -1.22 1.63 9.56
C THR A 22 0.17 1.70 10.19
N ALA A 23 0.78 2.89 10.27
CA ALA A 23 2.07 3.10 10.93
C ALA A 23 2.00 2.77 12.42
N ALA A 24 0.94 3.17 13.13
CA ALA A 24 0.74 2.84 14.54
C ALA A 24 0.66 1.33 14.77
N LEU A 25 -0.09 0.62 13.92
CA LEU A 25 -0.17 -0.85 13.96
C LEU A 25 1.19 -1.49 13.72
N ALA A 26 1.94 -1.03 12.71
CA ALA A 26 3.29 -1.53 12.41
C ALA A 26 4.22 -1.35 13.62
N MET A 27 4.23 -0.16 14.23
CA MET A 27 5.02 0.09 15.45
C MET A 27 4.61 -0.82 16.61
N CYS A 28 3.31 -1.05 16.80
CA CYS A 28 2.80 -1.94 17.85
C CYS A 28 3.25 -3.39 17.65
N PHE A 29 3.17 -3.92 16.43
CA PHE A 29 3.66 -5.28 16.11
C PHE A 29 5.17 -5.38 16.30
N ARG A 30 5.94 -4.42 15.76
CA ARG A 30 7.39 -4.37 15.92
C ARG A 30 7.82 -4.33 17.39
N LYS A 31 7.16 -3.51 18.21
CA LYS A 31 7.42 -3.44 19.67
C LYS A 31 7.13 -4.74 20.41
N ARG A 32 6.29 -5.62 19.84
CA ARG A 32 6.01 -6.95 20.37
C ARG A 32 6.96 -8.03 19.83
N GLY A 33 7.99 -7.65 19.07
CA GLY A 33 8.93 -8.57 18.45
C GLY A 33 8.35 -9.34 17.26
N ILE A 34 7.23 -8.89 16.70
CA ILE A 34 6.64 -9.48 15.49
C ILE A 34 7.26 -8.80 14.28
N ASP A 35 7.79 -9.61 13.38
CA ASP A 35 8.28 -9.17 12.08
C ASP A 35 7.09 -8.80 11.18
N VAL A 36 6.87 -7.49 11.05
CA VAL A 36 5.76 -6.91 10.29
C VAL A 36 6.32 -6.18 9.06
N GLY A 37 5.89 -6.61 7.88
CA GLY A 37 6.07 -5.87 6.64
C GLY A 37 4.95 -4.85 6.43
N VAL A 38 5.19 -3.90 5.52
CA VAL A 38 4.16 -2.97 5.03
C VAL A 38 4.10 -2.97 3.51
N MET A 39 2.91 -2.72 2.97
CA MET A 39 2.69 -2.49 1.54
C MET A 39 1.71 -1.33 1.38
N LYS A 40 2.02 -0.40 0.49
CA LYS A 40 1.07 0.58 -0.04
C LYS A 40 0.99 0.35 -1.54
N PRO A 41 0.13 -0.57 -2.02
CA PRO A 41 0.19 -1.08 -3.38
C PRO A 41 0.18 0.02 -4.45
N ILE A 42 -0.63 1.04 -4.19
CA ILE A 42 -0.81 2.19 -5.07
C ILE A 42 -0.69 3.45 -4.23
N ALA A 43 0.15 4.38 -4.66
CA ALA A 43 0.26 5.71 -4.11
C ALA A 43 0.18 6.72 -5.25
N SER A 44 -0.38 7.91 -4.98
CA SER A 44 -0.43 9.00 -5.94
C SER A 44 -0.07 10.32 -5.28
N GLY A 45 0.41 11.28 -6.08
CA GLY A 45 0.80 12.60 -5.60
C GLY A 45 2.16 13.05 -6.10
N ILE A 46 2.79 13.97 -5.37
CA ILE A 46 4.08 14.56 -5.76
C ILE A 46 5.22 13.67 -5.23
N PRO A 47 6.13 13.17 -6.09
CA PRO A 47 7.22 12.33 -5.63
C PRO A 47 8.21 13.14 -4.78
N LYS A 48 8.69 12.53 -3.70
CA LYS A 48 9.86 13.01 -2.98
C LYS A 48 11.10 12.95 -3.87
N LYS A 49 12.05 13.86 -3.63
CA LYS A 49 13.33 13.92 -4.35
C LYS A 49 14.32 12.83 -3.91
N THR A 50 14.16 12.31 -2.69
CA THR A 50 15.07 11.33 -2.09
C THR A 50 14.29 10.30 -1.27
N GLY A 51 14.85 9.09 -1.18
CA GLY A 51 14.18 7.94 -0.56
C GLY A 51 12.97 7.47 -1.35
N PHE A 52 11.98 6.89 -0.66
CA PHE A 52 10.72 6.50 -1.27
C PHE A 52 9.99 7.70 -1.87
N LYS A 53 9.38 7.51 -3.05
CA LYS A 53 8.61 8.54 -3.77
C LYS A 53 7.44 9.05 -2.94
N SER A 54 6.75 8.14 -2.24
CA SER A 54 5.63 8.50 -1.37
C SER A 54 6.10 8.80 0.06
N SER A 55 5.60 9.91 0.61
CA SER A 55 5.76 10.24 2.03
C SER A 55 5.08 9.20 2.93
N ASP A 56 3.92 8.68 2.51
CA ASP A 56 3.22 7.62 3.25
C ASP A 56 4.09 6.37 3.33
N VAL A 57 4.62 5.92 2.20
CA VAL A 57 5.52 4.74 2.15
C VAL A 57 6.74 4.94 3.06
N SER A 58 7.32 6.14 3.06
CA SER A 58 8.43 6.47 3.97
C SER A 58 8.05 6.26 5.44
N LEU A 59 6.89 6.80 5.86
CA LEU A 59 6.41 6.68 7.24
C LEU A 59 6.08 5.23 7.61
N LEU A 60 5.45 4.48 6.70
CA LEU A 60 5.11 3.08 6.94
C LEU A 60 6.37 2.21 7.12
N CYS A 61 7.39 2.42 6.29
CA CYS A 61 8.65 1.66 6.38
C CYS A 61 9.42 1.99 7.65
N GLU A 62 9.48 3.26 8.04
CA GLU A 62 10.10 3.70 9.29
C GLU A 62 9.40 3.09 10.52
N ALA A 63 8.07 3.08 10.51
CA ALA A 63 7.25 2.49 11.56
C ALA A 63 7.46 0.97 11.68
N ALA A 64 7.48 0.26 10.56
CA ALA A 64 7.75 -1.17 10.49
C ALA A 64 9.21 -1.52 10.80
N GLY A 65 10.15 -0.59 10.59
CA GLY A 65 11.59 -0.82 10.75
C GLY A 65 12.17 -1.68 9.63
N ILE A 66 11.61 -1.59 8.42
CA ILE A 66 12.01 -2.39 7.25
C ILE A 66 12.76 -1.56 6.22
N THR A 67 13.55 -2.22 5.39
CA THR A 67 14.30 -1.61 4.27
C THR A 67 14.04 -2.34 2.96
N ASP A 68 12.84 -2.90 2.80
CA ASP A 68 12.45 -3.57 1.57
C ASP A 68 12.51 -2.63 0.36
N ARG A 69 12.68 -3.21 -0.82
CA ARG A 69 12.76 -2.45 -2.07
C ARG A 69 11.42 -1.76 -2.34
N GLU A 70 11.47 -0.48 -2.74
CA GLU A 70 10.25 0.31 -3.02
C GLU A 70 9.34 -0.37 -4.03
N GLU A 71 9.88 -1.03 -5.06
CA GLU A 71 9.10 -1.77 -6.06
C GLU A 71 8.28 -2.94 -5.47
N MET A 72 8.60 -3.42 -4.27
CA MET A 72 7.81 -4.41 -3.55
C MET A 72 6.74 -3.74 -2.68
N ILE A 73 7.11 -2.68 -1.96
CA ILE A 73 6.22 -1.98 -1.01
C ILE A 73 5.18 -1.12 -1.73
N ASN A 74 5.61 -0.37 -2.73
CA ASN A 74 4.80 0.53 -3.55
C ASN A 74 5.09 0.30 -5.05
N PRO A 75 4.63 -0.83 -5.61
CA PRO A 75 4.86 -1.17 -7.01
C PRO A 75 4.29 -0.14 -7.99
N VAL A 76 3.26 0.62 -7.59
CA VAL A 76 2.63 1.65 -8.42
C VAL A 76 2.65 2.99 -7.72
N PHE A 77 3.45 3.92 -8.26
CA PHE A 77 3.42 5.33 -7.88
C PHE A 77 2.97 6.18 -9.07
N LEU A 78 1.89 6.94 -8.90
CA LEU A 78 1.31 7.81 -9.92
C LEU A 78 1.64 9.28 -9.59
N PRO A 79 2.47 9.97 -10.39
CA PRO A 79 2.92 11.34 -10.09
C PRO A 79 1.85 12.42 -10.37
N ILE A 80 0.57 12.09 -10.15
CA ILE A 80 -0.59 12.97 -10.32
C ILE A 80 -1.46 12.83 -9.08
N PRO A 81 -1.83 13.93 -8.37
CA PRO A 81 -2.69 13.89 -7.20
C PRO A 81 -4.16 13.67 -7.61
N ALA A 82 -4.47 12.47 -8.09
CA ALA A 82 -5.81 12.05 -8.52
C ALA A 82 -6.10 10.61 -8.08
N SER A 83 -7.33 10.15 -8.33
CA SER A 83 -7.68 8.73 -8.21
C SER A 83 -6.78 7.89 -9.14
N PRO A 84 -6.47 6.62 -8.79
CA PRO A 84 -5.59 5.81 -9.62
C PRO A 84 -6.09 5.71 -11.06
N TYR A 85 -7.38 5.41 -11.25
CA TYR A 85 -7.93 5.28 -12.59
C TYR A 85 -7.86 6.58 -13.39
N ASP A 86 -8.12 7.74 -12.79
CA ASP A 86 -8.02 9.02 -13.51
C ASP A 86 -6.56 9.39 -13.84
N ALA A 87 -5.63 9.16 -12.91
CA ALA A 87 -4.21 9.36 -13.16
C ALA A 87 -3.70 8.48 -14.31
N THR A 88 -4.15 7.22 -14.40
CA THR A 88 -3.75 6.30 -15.49
C THR A 88 -4.25 6.78 -16.85
N LYS A 89 -5.44 7.38 -16.92
CA LYS A 89 -5.96 7.98 -18.17
C LYS A 89 -5.13 9.18 -18.62
N ILE A 90 -4.72 10.04 -17.68
CA ILE A 90 -3.91 11.21 -17.99
C ILE A 90 -2.50 10.79 -18.45
N LEU A 91 -1.93 9.77 -17.82
CA LEU A 91 -0.58 9.28 -18.12
C LEU A 91 -0.52 8.29 -19.30
N ASN A 92 -1.68 7.83 -19.80
CA ASN A 92 -1.78 6.69 -20.72
C ASN A 92 -0.99 5.46 -20.23
N LEU A 93 -1.03 5.20 -18.91
CA LEU A 93 -0.27 4.16 -18.24
C LEU A 93 -1.21 3.27 -17.43
N PRO A 94 -1.66 2.12 -17.95
CA PRO A 94 -2.56 1.23 -17.21
C PRO A 94 -1.85 0.57 -16.01
N ILE A 95 -2.63 0.26 -14.97
CA ILE A 95 -2.13 -0.47 -13.79
C ILE A 95 -2.18 -1.98 -14.05
N ASP A 96 -1.03 -2.63 -13.90
CA ASP A 96 -0.91 -4.09 -13.88
C ASP A 96 -1.25 -4.63 -12.48
N VAL A 97 -2.52 -5.00 -12.30
CA VAL A 97 -3.03 -5.57 -11.04
C VAL A 97 -2.38 -6.93 -10.70
N PRO A 98 -2.24 -7.89 -11.64
CA PRO A 98 -1.49 -9.12 -11.39
C PRO A 98 -0.09 -8.91 -10.81
N MET A 99 0.67 -7.94 -11.34
CA MET A 99 2.01 -7.61 -10.82
C MET A 99 1.95 -7.14 -9.36
N ILE A 100 0.94 -6.35 -8.98
CA ILE A 100 0.74 -5.94 -7.57
C ILE A 100 0.57 -7.17 -6.67
N PHE A 101 -0.25 -8.15 -7.08
CA PHE A 101 -0.45 -9.38 -6.31
C PHE A 101 0.83 -10.22 -6.23
N GLU A 102 1.63 -10.27 -7.27
CA GLU A 102 2.94 -10.93 -7.23
C GLU A 102 3.84 -10.30 -6.14
N LYS A 103 3.90 -8.97 -6.05
CA LYS A 103 4.70 -8.27 -5.03
C LYS A 103 4.16 -8.51 -3.62
N PHE A 104 2.84 -8.51 -3.45
CA PHE A 104 2.19 -8.92 -2.19
C PHE A 104 2.60 -10.35 -1.78
N GLN A 105 2.57 -11.31 -2.70
CA GLN A 105 2.97 -12.69 -2.44
C GLN A 105 4.45 -12.85 -2.10
N ASN A 106 5.31 -11.95 -2.58
CA ASN A 106 6.72 -11.94 -2.20
C ASN A 106 6.90 -11.39 -0.78
N LEU A 107 6.23 -10.29 -0.44
CA LEU A 107 6.30 -9.70 0.91
C LEU A 107 5.76 -10.65 1.99
N ILE A 108 4.65 -11.36 1.73
CA ILE A 108 4.05 -12.28 2.70
C ILE A 108 4.90 -13.53 2.97
N LYS A 109 5.90 -13.82 2.13
CA LYS A 109 6.86 -14.93 2.30
C LYS A 109 8.04 -14.55 3.18
N ILE A 110 8.40 -13.27 3.22
CA ILE A 110 9.60 -12.79 3.93
C ILE A 110 9.28 -12.15 5.28
N HIS A 111 8.02 -11.80 5.54
CA HIS A 111 7.56 -11.32 6.86
C HIS A 111 6.59 -12.29 7.54
N GLN A 112 6.56 -12.29 8.87
CA GLN A 112 5.57 -13.05 9.64
C GLN A 112 4.14 -12.50 9.45
N MET A 113 4.02 -11.18 9.27
CA MET A 113 2.75 -10.47 9.05
C MET A 113 2.94 -9.32 8.06
N LEU A 114 1.90 -9.00 7.29
CA LEU A 114 1.90 -7.88 6.34
C LEU A 114 0.73 -6.91 6.58
N LEU A 115 1.02 -5.62 6.70
CA LEU A 115 0.01 -4.57 6.70
C LEU A 115 -0.08 -3.93 5.32
N ILE A 116 -1.29 -3.90 4.73
CA ILE A 116 -1.54 -3.35 3.41
C ILE A 116 -2.39 -2.10 3.57
N GLU A 117 -1.89 -0.95 3.12
CA GLU A 117 -2.64 0.29 3.12
C GLU A 117 -3.28 0.56 1.75
N GLY A 118 -4.60 0.71 1.72
CA GLY A 118 -5.35 1.11 0.54
C GLY A 118 -5.20 2.61 0.20
N ILE A 119 -5.50 2.95 -1.05
CA ILE A 119 -5.56 4.33 -1.53
C ILE A 119 -7.01 4.84 -1.55
N GLY A 120 -7.22 6.12 -1.25
CA GLY A 120 -8.56 6.72 -1.28
C GLY A 120 -9.58 6.04 -0.37
N GLY A 121 -10.83 5.96 -0.82
CA GLY A 121 -11.91 5.26 -0.14
C GLY A 121 -12.10 3.82 -0.65
N ILE A 122 -12.95 3.04 0.01
CA ILE A 122 -13.20 1.63 -0.32
C ILE A 122 -13.70 1.39 -1.76
N MET A 123 -14.40 2.37 -2.36
CA MET A 123 -14.87 2.34 -3.75
C MET A 123 -13.98 3.17 -4.70
N THR A 124 -12.74 3.51 -4.31
CA THR A 124 -11.82 4.20 -5.22
C THR A 124 -11.49 3.30 -6.42
N PRO A 125 -11.68 3.79 -7.66
CA PRO A 125 -11.40 3.00 -8.86
C PRO A 125 -9.88 2.88 -9.07
N ILE A 126 -9.41 1.65 -9.18
CA ILE A 126 -8.03 1.32 -9.55
C ILE A 126 -7.92 1.20 -11.07
N THR A 127 -8.86 0.46 -11.67
CA THR A 127 -9.09 0.43 -13.12
C THR A 127 -10.58 0.70 -13.40
N ARG A 128 -11.00 0.61 -14.66
CA ARG A 128 -12.40 0.89 -15.05
C ARG A 128 -13.43 0.08 -14.26
N ASN A 129 -13.13 -1.20 -14.02
CA ASN A 129 -14.04 -2.18 -13.41
C ASN A 129 -13.38 -2.92 -12.23
N PHE A 130 -12.40 -2.30 -11.58
CA PHE A 130 -11.70 -2.87 -10.44
C PHE A 130 -11.44 -1.78 -9.41
N PHE A 131 -11.92 -1.99 -8.19
CA PHE A 131 -11.91 -1.03 -7.10
C PHE A 131 -11.06 -1.53 -5.94
N VAL A 132 -10.78 -0.65 -4.96
CA VAL A 132 -10.12 -1.05 -3.71
C VAL A 132 -10.87 -2.19 -3.02
N ALA A 133 -12.21 -2.20 -3.04
CA ALA A 133 -13.02 -3.29 -2.51
C ALA A 133 -12.71 -4.66 -3.17
N ASP A 134 -12.48 -4.69 -4.48
CA ASP A 134 -12.14 -5.91 -5.20
C ASP A 134 -10.74 -6.40 -4.82
N MET A 135 -9.79 -5.46 -4.64
CA MET A 135 -8.44 -5.77 -4.15
C MET A 135 -8.46 -6.39 -2.75
N ILE A 136 -9.37 -5.95 -1.87
CA ILE A 136 -9.52 -6.52 -0.51
C ILE A 136 -10.06 -7.95 -0.57
N LYS A 137 -10.91 -8.26 -1.55
CA LYS A 137 -11.59 -9.55 -1.67
C LYS A 137 -10.73 -10.65 -2.30
N ALA A 138 -9.81 -10.27 -3.19
CA ALA A 138 -8.97 -11.18 -3.98
C ALA A 138 -7.85 -11.81 -3.13
#